data_AF-A0A914PYT5-F1
#
_entry.id   AF-A0A914PYT5-F1
#
_cell.length_a   1.000
_cell.length_b   1.000
_cell.length_c   1.000
_cell.angle_alpha   90.00
_cell.angle_beta   90.00
_cell.angle_gamma   90.00
#
_symmetry.space_group_name_H-M   'P 1'
#
loop_
_entity.id
_entity.type
_entity.pdbx_description
1 polymer ?
#
loop_
_entity_poly.entity_id
_entity_poly.type
_entity_poly.pdbx_seq_one_letter_code
_entity_poly.pdbx_strand_id
1 'polypeptide(L)'
;MELSPSSYYERHLISPSNEVVPFAIGKNVVLQLERELHPRDRDSSRASTKQICEYKWEDKSTYTGRILSCTGRLAAYRLYNENTGEAVRVLDRDTRSRHLIKDFRARTVDLQWSAITSFLAVVDSDASLYVYSVKEIYLKI
;
A
#
# COMPACT_ATOMS: atom_id res chain seq x y z
N MET A 1 -20.10 25.50 36.40
CA MET A 1 -18.66 25.21 36.51
C MET A 1 -18.21 24.85 35.10
N GLU A 2 -17.71 25.81 34.34
CA GLU A 2 -17.30 25.59 32.94
C GLU A 2 -15.94 24.89 32.92
N LEU A 3 -15.89 23.69 32.34
CA LEU A 3 -14.64 22.99 32.11
C LEU A 3 -13.87 23.72 31.00
N SER A 4 -12.63 24.13 31.28
CA SER A 4 -11.76 24.73 30.27
C SER A 4 -11.62 23.77 29.07
N PRO A 5 -11.74 24.23 27.81
CA PRO A 5 -11.55 23.39 26.62
C PRO A 5 -10.22 22.64 26.59
N SER A 6 -9.21 23.13 27.33
CA SER A 6 -7.90 22.51 27.49
C SER A 6 -7.84 21.33 28.47
N SER A 7 -8.92 21.05 29.20
CA SER A 7 -8.97 20.03 30.26
C SER A 7 -9.87 18.83 29.95
N TYR A 8 -10.53 18.83 28.79
CA TYR A 8 -11.41 17.75 28.37
C TYR A 8 -10.65 16.74 27.51
N TYR A 9 -10.54 15.49 27.99
CA TYR A 9 -9.94 14.38 27.27
C TYR A 9 -11.00 13.31 27.01
N GLU A 10 -11.30 13.06 25.74
CA GLU A 10 -12.20 12.01 25.28
C GLU A 10 -11.38 10.85 24.67
N ARG A 11 -11.70 9.61 25.05
CA ARG A 11 -11.04 8.42 24.50
C ARG A 11 -12.07 7.51 23.87
N HIS A 12 -11.87 7.20 22.60
CA HIS A 12 -12.68 6.22 21.88
C HIS A 12 -11.84 5.01 21.48
N LEU A 13 -12.41 3.82 21.63
CA LEU A 13 -11.87 2.62 21.04
C LEU A 13 -12.36 2.55 19.58
N ILE A 14 -11.46 2.73 18.63
CA ILE A 14 -11.81 2.64 17.21
C ILE A 14 -11.90 1.16 16.84
N SER A 15 -13.12 0.71 16.54
CA SER A 15 -13.40 -0.63 16.07
C SER A 15 -13.33 -0.70 14.53
N PRO A 16 -13.14 -1.88 13.92
CA PRO A 16 -13.18 -2.05 12.47
C PRO A 16 -14.57 -1.83 11.84
N SER A 17 -15.61 -1.56 12.63
CA SER A 17 -16.90 -1.12 12.09
C SER A 17 -16.67 0.18 11.31
N ASN A 18 -17.27 0.30 10.12
CA ASN A 18 -17.26 1.55 9.33
C ASN A 18 -18.13 2.66 9.99
N GLU A 19 -18.27 2.62 11.31
CA GLU A 19 -19.07 3.55 12.07
C GLU A 19 -18.27 4.83 12.30
N VAL A 20 -18.92 5.95 12.05
CA VAL A 20 -18.36 7.27 12.31
C VAL A 20 -18.31 7.46 13.83
N VAL A 21 -17.15 7.81 14.37
CA VAL A 21 -16.98 8.13 15.80
C VAL A 21 -17.13 9.65 15.99
N PRO A 22 -18.24 10.15 16.57
CA PRO A 22 -18.41 11.55 16.89
C PRO A 22 -17.66 11.92 18.18
N PHE A 23 -17.03 13.10 18.20
CA PHE A 23 -16.42 13.68 19.40
C PHE A 23 -17.35 14.74 20.01
N ALA A 24 -17.44 14.80 21.33
CA ALA A 24 -18.38 15.67 22.03
C ALA A 24 -17.99 17.16 21.97
N ILE A 25 -16.69 17.48 21.90
CA ILE A 25 -16.18 18.86 21.91
C ILE A 25 -14.79 18.98 21.28
N GLY A 26 -14.51 20.11 20.64
CA GLY A 26 -13.18 20.48 20.12
C GLY A 26 -13.04 20.36 18.60
N LYS A 27 -12.09 21.11 18.03
CA LYS A 27 -11.71 21.03 16.60
C LYS A 27 -10.39 20.27 16.37
N ASN A 28 -9.63 20.04 17.43
CA ASN A 28 -8.31 19.44 17.38
C ASN A 28 -8.39 18.02 17.94
N VAL A 29 -8.33 17.02 17.07
CA VAL A 29 -8.30 15.61 17.45
C VAL A 29 -6.85 15.13 17.41
N VAL A 30 -6.36 14.58 18.52
CA VAL A 30 -5.05 13.92 18.58
C VAL A 30 -5.28 12.42 18.53
N LEU A 31 -4.83 11.79 17.44
CA LEU A 31 -4.87 10.34 17.28
C LEU A 31 -3.54 9.75 17.76
N GLN A 32 -3.58 9.04 18.89
CA GLN A 32 -2.44 8.28 19.37
C GLN A 32 -2.65 6.81 19.04
N LEU A 33 -1.94 6.33 18.03
CA LEU A 33 -1.92 4.91 17.67
C LEU A 33 -0.96 4.20 18.62
N GLU A 34 -1.50 3.48 19.60
CA GLU A 34 -0.69 2.57 20.41
C GLU A 34 -0.18 1.44 19.50
N ARG A 35 1.14 1.37 19.35
CA ARG A 35 1.80 0.32 18.59
C ARG A 35 1.67 -0.97 19.39
N GLU A 36 0.88 -1.94 18.89
CA GLU A 36 0.92 -3.29 19.42
C GLU A 36 2.38 -3.79 19.34
N LEU A 37 2.98 -4.10 20.50
CA LEU A 37 4.34 -4.64 20.63
C LEU A 37 4.51 -5.99 19.92
N HIS A 38 3.39 -6.62 19.58
CA HIS A 38 3.32 -7.79 18.73
C HIS A 38 2.45 -7.41 17.54
N PRO A 39 3.01 -7.25 16.32
CA PRO A 39 2.16 -7.12 15.15
C PRO A 39 1.30 -8.38 15.08
N ARG A 40 0.03 -8.28 15.43
CA ARG A 40 -0.93 -9.27 14.98
C ARG A 40 -0.94 -9.14 13.47
N ASP A 41 -0.65 -10.24 12.78
CA ASP A 41 -0.99 -10.38 11.39
C ASP A 41 -2.50 -10.21 11.28
N ARG A 42 -2.94 -8.96 11.11
CA ARG A 42 -4.29 -8.62 10.67
C ARG A 42 -4.38 -8.98 9.19
N ASP A 43 -4.31 -10.28 8.93
CA ASP A 43 -4.88 -10.80 7.71
C ASP A 43 -6.37 -10.53 7.79
N SER A 44 -6.81 -9.57 6.97
CA SER A 44 -8.22 -9.37 6.69
C SER A 44 -8.72 -10.68 6.09
N SER A 45 -9.40 -11.50 6.90
CA SER A 45 -9.89 -12.84 6.56
C SER A 45 -10.97 -12.86 5.47
N ARG A 46 -11.21 -11.72 4.81
CA ARG A 46 -12.12 -11.58 3.65
C ARG A 46 -11.38 -11.28 2.35
N ALA A 47 -10.04 -11.31 2.33
CA ALA A 47 -9.28 -11.30 1.09
C ALA A 47 -9.29 -12.69 0.46
N SER A 48 -10.18 -12.93 -0.50
CA SER A 48 -10.11 -14.10 -1.38
C SER A 48 -8.95 -13.93 -2.35
N THR A 49 -7.75 -14.30 -1.94
CA THR A 49 -6.55 -14.27 -2.77
C THR A 49 -6.58 -15.45 -3.74
N LYS A 50 -6.90 -15.19 -5.01
CA LYS A 50 -6.69 -16.18 -6.09
C LYS A 50 -5.25 -16.05 -6.57
N GLN A 51 -4.47 -17.12 -6.52
CA GLN A 51 -3.12 -17.15 -7.09
C GLN A 51 -3.21 -16.87 -8.60
N ILE A 52 -2.72 -15.70 -9.02
CA ILE A 52 -2.84 -15.23 -10.41
C ILE A 52 -1.62 -15.64 -11.26
N CYS A 53 -0.49 -15.91 -10.62
CA CYS A 53 0.74 -16.36 -11.27
C CYS A 53 1.63 -17.09 -10.25
N GLU A 54 2.21 -18.22 -10.65
CA GLU A 54 3.25 -18.91 -9.89
C GLU A 54 4.61 -18.60 -10.55
N TYR A 55 5.55 -18.06 -9.79
CA TYR A 55 6.91 -17.86 -10.27
C TYR A 55 7.74 -19.10 -9.91
N LYS A 56 8.19 -19.85 -10.93
CA LYS A 56 8.85 -21.16 -10.74
C LYS A 56 10.32 -21.08 -10.30
N TRP A 57 10.86 -19.89 -10.03
CA TRP A 57 12.32 -19.66 -9.96
C TRP A 57 12.83 -19.07 -8.64
N GLU A 58 12.05 -19.04 -7.56
CA GLU A 58 12.55 -18.61 -6.25
C GLU A 58 12.24 -19.62 -5.15
N ASP A 59 13.24 -19.84 -4.30
CA ASP A 59 13.15 -20.61 -3.08
C ASP A 59 12.03 -20.06 -2.20
N LYS A 60 11.25 -20.94 -1.56
CA LYS A 60 9.97 -20.61 -0.88
C LYS A 60 10.12 -19.66 0.32
N SER A 61 11.33 -19.26 0.65
CA SER A 61 11.72 -18.55 1.88
C SER A 61 11.72 -17.02 1.78
N THR A 62 11.60 -16.41 0.60
CA THR A 62 11.94 -14.97 0.47
C THR A 62 10.81 -14.04 0.01
N TYR A 63 9.61 -14.55 -0.32
CA TYR A 63 8.62 -13.72 -1.02
C TYR A 63 7.34 -13.39 -0.25
N THR A 64 7.43 -12.43 0.68
CA THR A 64 6.27 -11.66 1.19
C THR A 64 6.04 -10.40 0.36
N GLY A 65 5.82 -10.56 -0.95
CA GLY A 65 5.45 -9.45 -1.83
C GLY A 65 3.97 -9.12 -1.67
N ARG A 66 3.64 -8.05 -0.93
CA ARG A 66 2.27 -7.53 -0.86
C ARG A 66 1.92 -6.89 -2.23
N ILE A 67 0.74 -7.21 -2.77
CA ILE A 67 0.13 -6.38 -3.82
C ILE A 67 -0.22 -5.06 -3.14
N LEU A 68 0.41 -3.97 -3.57
CA LEU A 68 0.25 -2.68 -2.89
C LEU A 68 -0.83 -1.83 -3.56
N SER A 69 -1.06 -1.97 -4.88
CA SER A 69 -2.08 -1.15 -5.55
C SER A 69 -2.60 -1.75 -6.86
N CYS A 70 -3.89 -1.56 -7.15
CA CYS A 70 -4.53 -1.95 -8.41
C CYS A 70 -5.38 -0.80 -8.97
N THR A 71 -5.46 -0.71 -10.30
CA THR A 71 -6.41 0.17 -11.00
C THR A 71 -6.90 -0.49 -12.29
N GLY A 72 -8.22 -0.66 -12.42
CA GLY A 72 -8.81 -1.41 -13.52
C GLY A 72 -8.16 -2.79 -13.71
N ARG A 73 -7.59 -3.04 -14.90
CA ARG A 73 -6.87 -4.28 -15.25
C ARG A 73 -5.41 -4.32 -14.77
N LEU A 74 -4.86 -3.21 -14.29
CA LEU A 74 -3.47 -3.11 -13.89
C LEU A 74 -3.29 -3.43 -12.40
N ALA A 75 -2.25 -4.19 -12.08
CA ALA A 75 -1.80 -4.44 -10.72
C ALA A 75 -0.33 -4.04 -10.59
N ALA A 76 0.00 -3.28 -9.56
CA ALA A 76 1.36 -2.90 -9.21
C ALA A 76 1.77 -3.56 -7.89
N TYR A 77 2.95 -4.15 -7.87
CA TYR A 77 3.50 -4.78 -6.69
C TYR A 77 5.00 -4.66 -6.62
N ARG A 78 5.50 -4.61 -5.39
CA ARG A 78 6.92 -4.59 -5.06
C ARG A 78 7.57 -5.93 -5.39
N LEU A 79 8.80 -5.86 -5.89
CA LEU A 79 9.68 -7.00 -6.10
C LEU A 79 11.08 -6.66 -5.60
N TYR A 80 11.68 -7.61 -4.90
CA TYR A 80 13.10 -7.53 -4.53
C TYR A 80 13.80 -8.74 -5.13
N ASN A 81 14.94 -8.52 -5.76
CA ASN A 81 15.78 -9.57 -6.29
C ASN A 81 17.24 -9.21 -5.98
N GLU A 82 18.04 -10.20 -5.56
CA GLU A 82 19.43 -9.96 -5.17
C GLU A 82 20.29 -9.37 -6.31
N ASN A 83 19.99 -9.72 -7.56
CA ASN A 83 20.76 -9.26 -8.73
C ASN A 83 20.31 -7.90 -9.26
N THR A 84 19.01 -7.59 -9.21
CA THR A 84 18.47 -6.32 -9.75
C THR A 84 18.10 -5.29 -8.69
N GLY A 85 18.21 -5.65 -7.41
CA GLY A 85 17.80 -4.84 -6.28
C GLY A 85 16.28 -4.66 -6.21
N GLU A 86 15.90 -3.50 -5.67
CA GLU A 86 14.52 -3.10 -5.47
C GLU A 86 13.83 -2.72 -6.79
N ALA A 87 12.62 -3.24 -7.02
CA ALA A 87 11.86 -3.01 -8.23
C ALA A 87 10.35 -2.98 -7.97
N VAL A 88 9.60 -2.39 -8.90
CA VAL A 88 8.14 -2.40 -8.93
C VAL A 88 7.70 -3.03 -10.24
N ARG A 89 6.86 -4.05 -10.16
CA ARG A 89 6.29 -4.69 -11.34
C ARG A 89 4.87 -4.20 -11.57
N VAL A 90 4.59 -3.80 -12.80
CA VAL A 90 3.24 -3.51 -13.29
C VAL A 90 2.80 -4.68 -14.18
N LEU A 91 1.71 -5.34 -13.79
CA LEU A 91 1.09 -6.45 -14.49
C LEU A 91 -0.24 -5.98 -15.08
N ASP A 92 -0.41 -6.18 -16.38
CA ASP A 92 -1.74 -6.21 -16.99
C ASP A 92 -2.35 -7.59 -16.78
N ARG A 93 -3.49 -7.64 -16.08
CA ARG A 93 -4.17 -8.88 -15.71
C ARG A 93 -4.86 -9.56 -16.89
N ASP A 94 -5.23 -8.80 -17.91
CA ASP A 94 -5.95 -9.31 -19.07
C ASP A 94 -4.96 -9.89 -20.08
N THR A 95 -3.94 -9.11 -20.45
CA THR A 95 -2.93 -9.53 -21.45
C THR A 95 -1.81 -10.37 -20.84
N ARG A 96 -1.68 -10.40 -19.52
CA ARG A 96 -0.56 -11.01 -18.77
C ARG A 96 0.80 -10.34 -19.00
N SER A 97 0.84 -9.24 -19.73
CA SER A 97 2.07 -8.49 -20.02
C SER A 97 2.59 -7.78 -18.78
N ARG A 98 3.92 -7.69 -18.65
CA ARG A 98 4.61 -7.27 -17.43
C ARG A 98 5.67 -6.23 -17.76
N HIS A 99 5.68 -5.14 -17.01
CA HIS A 99 6.77 -4.17 -17.01
C HIS A 99 7.42 -4.10 -15.64
N LEU A 100 8.73 -3.85 -15.63
CA LEU A 100 9.52 -3.74 -14.43
C LEU A 100 10.15 -2.36 -14.36
N ILE A 101 9.84 -1.63 -13.30
CA ILE A 101 10.42 -0.35 -12.94
C ILE A 101 11.54 -0.65 -11.94
N LYS A 102 12.74 -0.09 -12.16
CA LYS A 102 13.95 -0.35 -11.37
C LYS A 102 14.59 0.97 -10.94
N ASP A 103 15.77 0.86 -10.34
CA ASP A 103 16.65 1.98 -9.97
C ASP A 103 16.05 2.89 -8.89
N PHE A 104 15.27 2.29 -7.98
CA PHE A 104 14.89 2.95 -6.74
C PHE A 104 16.11 3.12 -5.83
N ARG A 105 16.22 4.28 -5.18
CA ARG A 105 17.36 4.59 -4.30
C ARG A 105 17.32 3.78 -3.02
N ALA A 106 16.11 3.56 -2.52
CA ALA A 106 15.87 2.78 -1.32
C ALA A 106 14.71 1.81 -1.53
N ARG A 107 14.39 1.06 -0.47
CA ARG A 107 13.29 0.09 -0.48
C ARG A 107 11.97 0.80 -0.75
N THR A 108 11.19 0.35 -1.72
CA THR A 108 9.82 0.82 -1.94
C THR A 108 8.92 0.38 -0.79
N VAL A 109 8.16 1.33 -0.25
CA VAL A 109 7.33 1.12 0.95
C VAL A 109 5.84 1.25 0.64
N ASP A 110 5.47 2.05 -0.36
CA ASP A 110 4.07 2.22 -0.76
C ASP A 110 3.91 2.49 -2.25
N LEU A 111 2.76 2.11 -2.80
CA LEU A 111 2.37 2.31 -4.20
C LEU A 111 0.93 2.82 -4.25
N GLN A 112 0.66 3.82 -5.08
CA GLN A 112 -0.71 4.30 -5.27
C GLN A 112 -1.00 4.71 -6.70
N TRP A 113 -2.05 4.12 -7.27
CA TRP A 113 -2.60 4.58 -8.54
C TRP A 113 -3.43 5.85 -8.35
N SER A 114 -3.34 6.76 -9.31
CA SER A 114 -4.27 7.88 -9.39
C SER A 114 -5.69 7.39 -9.72
N ALA A 115 -6.68 7.98 -9.07
CA ALA A 115 -8.09 7.65 -9.30
C ALA A 115 -8.64 8.25 -10.61
N ILE A 116 -7.97 9.27 -11.17
CA ILE A 116 -8.48 10.07 -12.30
C ILE A 116 -7.56 9.95 -13.52
N THR A 117 -6.29 9.60 -13.32
CA THR A 117 -5.26 9.59 -14.37
C THR A 117 -4.47 8.28 -14.37
N SER A 118 -3.76 7.99 -15.46
CA SER A 118 -2.92 6.78 -15.58
C SER A 118 -1.53 6.96 -14.96
N PHE A 119 -1.49 7.50 -13.74
CA PHE A 119 -0.24 7.67 -12.98
C PHE A 119 -0.13 6.64 -11.86
N LEU A 120 1.09 6.13 -11.67
CA LEU A 120 1.50 5.34 -10.52
C LEU A 120 2.49 6.15 -9.69
N ALA A 121 2.15 6.42 -8.44
CA ALA A 121 3.05 6.96 -7.44
C ALA A 121 3.74 5.81 -6.69
N VAL A 122 5.04 5.97 -6.43
CA VAL A 122 5.86 5.05 -5.64
C VAL A 122 6.61 5.87 -4.59
N VAL A 123 6.55 5.45 -3.34
CA VAL A 123 7.31 6.04 -2.23
C VAL A 123 8.32 5.03 -1.73
N ASP A 124 9.56 5.47 -1.52
CA ASP A 124 10.60 4.67 -0.88
C ASP A 124 10.83 5.04 0.61
N SER A 125 11.65 4.24 1.29
CA SER A 125 11.95 4.41 2.71
C SER A 125 12.72 5.69 3.03
N ASP A 126 13.29 6.36 2.04
CA ASP A 126 14.01 7.63 2.20
C ASP A 126 13.08 8.84 1.93
N ALA A 127 11.77 8.59 1.81
CA ALA A 127 10.74 9.57 1.47
C ALA A 127 10.89 10.19 0.07
N SER A 128 11.54 9.48 -0.86
CA SER A 128 11.56 9.87 -2.28
C SER A 128 10.23 9.48 -2.94
N LEU A 129 9.62 10.42 -3.65
CA LEU A 129 8.41 10.19 -4.45
C LEU A 129 8.75 10.08 -5.93
N TYR A 130 8.38 8.96 -6.53
CA TYR A 130 8.50 8.70 -7.96
C TYR A 130 7.10 8.64 -8.58
N VAL A 131 6.90 9.31 -9.72
CA VAL A 131 5.60 9.32 -10.43
C VAL A 131 5.81 8.87 -11.87
N TYR A 132 5.16 7.77 -12.25
CA TYR A 132 5.26 7.18 -13.58
C TYR A 132 3.96 7.32 -14.37
N SER A 133 4.07 7.75 -15.63
CA SER A 133 2.97 7.64 -16.60
C SER A 133 2.90 6.23 -17.14
N VAL A 134 1.78 5.55 -16.88
CA VAL A 134 1.54 4.18 -17.36
C VAL A 134 0.53 4.26 -18.49
N LYS A 135 1.03 4.34 -19.73
CA LYS A 135 0.19 4.37 -20.93
C LYS A 135 0.01 2.97 -21.50
N GLU A 136 -1.19 2.67 -21.98
CA GLU A 136 -1.55 1.36 -22.58
C GLU A 136 -0.72 0.98 -23.82
N ILE A 137 0.01 1.93 -24.41
CA ILE A 137 0.56 1.82 -25.77
C ILE A 137 1.92 1.09 -25.83
N TYR A 138 2.62 0.86 -24.70
CA TYR A 138 4.00 0.33 -24.70
C TYR A 138 4.18 -1.12 -24.22
N LEU A 139 3.12 -1.93 -24.22
CA LEU A 139 3.25 -3.39 -24.05
C LEU A 139 3.37 -4.06 -25.44
N LYS A 140 4.42 -3.73 -26.21
CA LYS A 140 4.81 -4.52 -27.39
C LYS A 140 5.95 -5.46 -27.02
N ILE A 141 5.76 -6.71 -27.47
CA ILE A 141 6.54 -7.93 -27.24
C ILE A 141 8.02 -7.72 -27.56
#